data_AF-A0A8I6XD91-F1
#
_entry.id   AF-A0A8I6XD91-F1
#
_cell.length_a   1.000
_cell.length_b   1.000
_cell.length_c   1.000
_cell.angle_alpha   90.00
_cell.angle_beta   90.00
_cell.angle_gamma   90.00
#
_symmetry.space_group_name_H-M   'P 1'
#
loop_
_entity.id
_entity.type
_entity.pdbx_description
1 polymer ?
#
loop_
_entity_poly.entity_id
_entity_poly.type
_entity_poly.pdbx_seq_one_letter_code
_entity_poly.pdbx_strand_id
1 'polypeptide(L)'
;MGKRNPTMSRDFTWIQALGIRFADHRLYMGAQKTIEWNNDIDRLEMLFDGAPIEIPANIGATWESDIVPGLTLTRSAVTNGVRVQLQGVFDIMAKVVPITEEDSRIHNFGVTKDDSLAHLDIGFKFNNLTDDVHGVLGQTYRSDYINKLSVSANMPVMGGAARYVSSDIFATDCKVARFGRNVGISMVTAQAN
;
A
#
# COMPACT_ATOMS: atom_id res chain seq x y z
N MET A 1 -3.20 14.12 -10.73
CA MET A 1 -3.75 12.88 -10.13
C MET A 1 -5.27 12.98 -10.21
N GLY A 2 -5.92 12.12 -11.02
CA GLY A 2 -7.37 12.06 -11.19
C GLY A 2 -8.03 13.18 -12.02
N LYS A 3 -9.11 12.85 -12.73
CA LYS A 3 -9.86 13.78 -13.60
C LYS A 3 -10.84 14.62 -12.78
N ARG A 4 -10.45 15.83 -12.39
CA ARG A 4 -11.26 16.68 -11.48
C ARG A 4 -12.53 17.18 -12.16
N ASN A 5 -13.70 16.78 -11.67
CA ASN A 5 -14.98 17.38 -12.05
C ASN A 5 -15.18 18.69 -11.23
N PRO A 6 -15.47 19.84 -11.86
CA PRO A 6 -15.63 21.13 -11.16
C PRO A 6 -16.72 21.14 -10.08
N THR A 7 -17.69 20.23 -10.18
CA THR A 7 -18.78 20.09 -9.19
C THR A 7 -18.39 19.25 -7.98
N MET A 8 -17.19 18.67 -7.97
CA MET A 8 -16.72 17.85 -6.85
C MET A 8 -16.18 18.68 -5.70
N SER A 9 -16.65 18.35 -4.50
CA SER A 9 -16.14 18.90 -3.25
C SER A 9 -14.91 18.16 -2.72
N ARG A 10 -14.46 17.08 -3.37
CA ARG A 10 -13.37 16.20 -2.91
C ARG A 10 -12.52 15.67 -4.07
N ASP A 11 -11.22 15.51 -3.84
CA ASP A 11 -10.30 14.83 -4.76
C ASP A 11 -10.46 13.30 -4.66
N PHE A 12 -10.24 12.59 -5.77
CA PHE A 12 -10.27 11.12 -5.81
C PHE A 12 -9.08 10.53 -5.08
N THR A 13 -9.30 9.40 -4.41
CA THR A 13 -8.23 8.66 -3.75
C THR A 13 -8.28 7.19 -4.15
N TRP A 14 -7.44 6.81 -5.10
CA TRP A 14 -7.11 5.41 -5.38
C TRP A 14 -5.60 5.22 -5.22
N ILE A 15 -5.19 3.98 -5.00
CA ILE A 15 -3.77 3.64 -4.80
C ILE A 15 -3.19 3.26 -6.16
N GLN A 16 -2.30 4.09 -6.70
CA GLN A 16 -1.63 3.78 -7.96
C GLN A 16 -0.38 2.94 -7.76
N ALA A 17 0.30 3.15 -6.64
CA ALA A 17 1.53 2.45 -6.31
C ALA A 17 1.74 2.40 -4.80
N LEU A 18 2.54 1.43 -4.38
CA LEU A 18 3.05 1.25 -3.04
C LEU A 18 4.59 1.27 -3.08
N GLY A 19 5.19 2.09 -2.22
CA GLY A 19 6.60 1.99 -1.87
C GLY A 19 6.71 1.38 -0.48
N ILE A 20 7.37 0.24 -0.39
CA ILE A 20 7.57 -0.49 0.87
C ILE A 20 9.05 -0.45 1.20
N ARG A 21 9.38 -0.02 2.42
CA ARG A 21 10.75 -0.02 2.94
C ARG A 21 10.86 -0.94 4.14
N PHE A 22 11.91 -1.74 4.15
CA PHE A 22 12.26 -2.65 5.24
C PHE A 22 13.78 -2.84 5.26
N ALA A 23 14.39 -2.73 6.43
CA ALA A 23 15.85 -2.62 6.55
C ALA A 23 16.41 -1.57 5.55
N ASP A 24 17.38 -1.96 4.72
CA ASP A 24 17.96 -1.10 3.69
C ASP A 24 17.33 -1.30 2.30
N HIS A 25 16.29 -2.13 2.20
CA HIS A 25 15.66 -2.52 0.94
C HIS A 25 14.40 -1.73 0.61
N ARG A 26 14.07 -1.72 -0.67
CA ARG A 26 12.92 -1.04 -1.27
C ARG A 26 12.18 -1.99 -2.18
N LEU A 27 10.87 -2.10 -1.98
CA LEU A 27 9.97 -2.82 -2.87
C LEU A 27 8.92 -1.86 -3.41
N TYR A 28 8.85 -1.76 -4.74
CA TYR A 28 7.82 -1.05 -5.47
C TYR A 28 6.75 -2.03 -5.96
N MET A 29 5.48 -1.61 -5.87
CA MET A 29 4.39 -2.23 -6.62
C MET A 29 3.51 -1.13 -7.23
N GLY A 30 3.18 -1.23 -8.51
CA GLY A 30 2.40 -0.23 -9.24
C GLY A 30 1.34 -0.85 -10.13
N ALA A 31 0.26 -0.10 -10.35
CA ALA A 31 -0.72 -0.37 -11.39
C ALA A 31 -0.34 0.41 -12.66
N GLN A 32 0.01 -0.32 -13.72
CA GLN A 32 0.26 0.26 -15.03
C GLN A 32 -1.02 0.85 -15.60
N LYS A 33 -0.88 2.03 -16.21
CA LYS A 33 -1.99 2.67 -16.93
C LYS A 33 -2.45 1.78 -18.07
N THR A 34 -3.74 1.83 -18.37
CA THR A 34 -4.31 1.19 -19.56
C THR A 34 -5.06 2.19 -20.42
N ILE A 35 -5.54 1.79 -21.59
CA ILE A 35 -6.57 2.48 -22.39
C ILE A 35 -7.86 1.64 -22.36
N GLU A 36 -7.75 0.32 -22.45
CA GLU A 36 -8.88 -0.60 -22.30
C GLU A 36 -8.55 -1.67 -21.27
N TRP A 37 -9.51 -2.00 -20.42
CA TRP A 37 -9.30 -3.09 -19.47
C TRP A 37 -9.42 -4.43 -20.18
N ASN A 38 -8.41 -5.27 -20.00
CA ASN A 38 -8.43 -6.66 -20.41
C ASN A 38 -7.87 -7.50 -19.26
N ASN A 39 -8.67 -8.46 -18.78
CA ASN A 39 -8.29 -9.35 -17.68
C ASN A 39 -7.04 -10.20 -18.01
N ASP A 40 -6.75 -10.43 -19.28
CA ASP A 40 -5.63 -11.27 -19.72
C ASP A 40 -4.31 -10.48 -19.85
N ILE A 41 -4.34 -9.16 -19.70
CA ILE A 41 -3.15 -8.31 -19.73
C ILE A 41 -2.73 -8.02 -18.29
N ASP A 42 -1.51 -8.40 -17.94
CA ASP A 42 -0.92 -8.06 -16.65
C ASP A 42 -0.52 -6.58 -16.62
N ARG A 43 -0.98 -5.88 -15.59
CA ARG A 43 -0.73 -4.45 -15.33
C ARG A 43 0.01 -4.23 -14.03
N LEU A 44 0.52 -5.29 -13.42
CA LEU A 44 1.29 -5.19 -12.20
C LEU A 44 2.76 -4.89 -12.55
N GLU A 45 3.26 -3.77 -12.06
CA GLU A 45 4.68 -3.41 -12.12
C GLU A 45 5.31 -3.65 -10.75
N MET A 46 6.44 -4.35 -10.70
CA MET A 46 7.13 -4.65 -9.44
C MET A 46 8.64 -4.46 -9.59
N LEU A 47 9.25 -3.78 -8.62
CA LEU A 47 10.69 -3.59 -8.57
C LEU A 47 11.21 -3.85 -7.16
N PHE A 48 12.28 -4.63 -7.04
CA PHE A 48 13.02 -4.83 -5.80
C PHE A 48 14.39 -4.16 -5.92
N ASP A 49 14.68 -3.21 -5.02
CA ASP A 49 15.86 -2.34 -5.05
C ASP A 49 16.11 -1.67 -6.41
N GLY A 50 15.03 -1.36 -7.12
CA GLY A 50 15.06 -0.75 -8.45
C GLY A 50 15.28 -1.73 -9.60
N ALA A 51 15.51 -3.02 -9.33
CA ALA A 51 15.54 -4.06 -10.34
C ALA A 51 14.12 -4.63 -10.58
N PRO A 52 13.72 -4.87 -11.84
CA PRO A 52 12.41 -5.44 -12.14
C PRO A 52 12.27 -6.87 -11.58
N ILE A 53 11.08 -7.21 -11.11
CA ILE A 53 10.75 -8.57 -10.67
C ILE A 53 9.88 -9.22 -11.74
N GLU A 54 10.36 -10.32 -12.31
CA GLU A 54 9.59 -11.13 -13.23
C GLU A 54 9.05 -12.38 -12.53
N ILE A 55 7.73 -12.53 -12.54
CA ILE A 55 7.05 -13.71 -12.02
C ILE A 55 6.22 -14.30 -13.16
N PRO A 56 6.44 -15.59 -13.51
CA PRO A 56 5.64 -16.27 -14.53
C PRO A 56 4.14 -16.08 -14.32
N ALA A 57 3.39 -15.93 -15.43
CA ALA A 57 1.95 -15.71 -15.41
C ALA A 57 1.17 -17.02 -15.16
N ASN A 58 1.41 -17.65 -14.01
CA ASN A 58 0.65 -18.80 -13.55
C ASN A 58 0.39 -18.68 -12.05
N ILE A 59 -0.79 -19.12 -11.61
CA ILE A 59 -1.17 -19.10 -10.20
C ILE A 59 -0.15 -19.90 -9.39
N GLY A 60 0.31 -19.35 -8.27
CA GLY A 60 1.32 -19.96 -7.42
C GLY A 60 2.77 -19.82 -7.91
N ALA A 61 3.01 -19.26 -9.10
CA ALA A 61 4.35 -18.85 -9.50
C ALA A 61 4.93 -17.92 -8.44
N THR A 62 6.17 -18.20 -8.03
CA THR A 62 6.79 -17.52 -6.91
C THR A 62 8.17 -17.02 -7.32
N TRP A 63 8.45 -15.78 -6.95
CA TRP A 63 9.79 -15.21 -6.90
C TRP A 63 10.21 -15.12 -5.44
N GLU A 64 11.45 -15.48 -5.16
CA GLU A 64 12.07 -15.40 -3.84
C GLU A 64 13.33 -14.56 -3.95
N SER A 65 13.58 -13.72 -2.96
CA SER A 65 14.79 -12.89 -2.94
C SER A 65 16.01 -13.72 -2.54
N ASP A 66 17.06 -13.66 -3.36
CA ASP A 66 18.34 -14.29 -3.05
C ASP A 66 19.11 -13.58 -1.91
N ILE A 67 18.75 -12.32 -1.61
CA ILE A 67 19.47 -11.47 -0.66
C ILE A 67 18.67 -11.13 0.59
N VAL A 68 17.34 -11.29 0.56
CA VAL A 68 16.46 -11.12 1.73
C VAL A 68 15.73 -12.43 2.00
N PRO A 69 16.26 -13.27 2.91
CA PRO A 69 15.62 -14.52 3.28
C PRO A 69 14.17 -14.31 3.73
N GLY A 70 13.26 -15.12 3.20
CA GLY A 70 11.84 -15.07 3.54
C GLY A 70 11.05 -13.92 2.89
N LEU A 71 11.65 -13.15 1.97
CA LEU A 71 10.91 -12.27 1.06
C LEU A 71 10.45 -13.07 -0.17
N THR A 72 9.14 -13.26 -0.29
CA THR A 72 8.52 -13.99 -1.39
C THR A 72 7.39 -13.18 -2.03
N LEU A 73 7.30 -13.27 -3.35
CA LEU A 73 6.20 -12.72 -4.14
C LEU A 73 5.56 -13.87 -4.92
N THR A 74 4.28 -14.11 -4.68
CA THR A 74 3.55 -15.24 -5.28
C THR A 74 2.34 -14.73 -6.06
N ARG A 75 2.15 -15.22 -7.29
CA ARG A 75 0.95 -14.96 -8.09
C ARG A 75 -0.29 -15.52 -7.39
N SER A 76 -1.22 -14.63 -7.06
CA SER A 76 -2.56 -15.02 -6.58
C SER A 76 -3.57 -15.21 -7.71
N ALA A 77 -3.24 -14.70 -8.91
CA ALA A 77 -3.98 -14.87 -10.15
C ALA A 77 -3.00 -14.95 -11.33
N VAL A 78 -3.47 -15.41 -12.50
CA VAL A 78 -2.66 -15.48 -13.74
C VAL A 78 -2.09 -14.10 -14.10
N THR A 79 -2.89 -13.05 -13.95
CA THR A 79 -2.54 -11.65 -14.18
C THR A 79 -2.99 -10.79 -13.00
N ASN A 80 -2.38 -9.62 -12.84
CA ASN A 80 -2.83 -8.54 -11.97
C ASN A 80 -2.86 -8.82 -10.45
N GLY A 81 -2.71 -10.07 -10.00
CA GLY A 81 -2.78 -10.46 -8.59
C GLY A 81 -1.46 -10.99 -8.06
N VAL A 82 -1.02 -10.43 -6.92
CA VAL A 82 0.17 -10.89 -6.20
C VAL A 82 -0.07 -10.92 -4.69
N ARG A 83 0.60 -11.84 -4.00
CA ARG A 83 0.82 -11.82 -2.56
C ARG A 83 2.30 -11.59 -2.31
N VAL A 84 2.64 -10.60 -1.50
CA VAL A 84 3.99 -10.25 -1.11
C VAL A 84 4.14 -10.53 0.37
N GLN A 85 5.13 -11.34 0.73
CA GLN A 85 5.37 -11.73 2.11
C GLN A 85 6.81 -11.47 2.46
N LEU A 86 7.03 -10.89 3.65
CA LEU A 86 8.31 -10.95 4.34
C LEU A 86 8.06 -11.68 5.65
N GLN A 87 8.63 -12.88 5.78
CA GLN A 87 8.34 -13.78 6.89
C GLN A 87 8.45 -13.07 8.25
N GLY A 88 7.38 -13.16 9.05
CA GLY A 88 7.32 -12.54 10.38
C GLY A 88 7.16 -11.01 10.38
N VAL A 89 7.20 -10.33 9.23
CA VAL A 89 7.12 -8.86 9.15
C VAL A 89 5.78 -8.42 8.57
N PHE A 90 5.49 -8.77 7.32
CA PHE A 90 4.25 -8.38 6.65
C PHE A 90 3.76 -9.42 5.65
N ASP A 91 2.48 -9.33 5.32
CA ASP A 91 1.78 -10.09 4.30
C ASP A 91 0.81 -9.15 3.58
N ILE A 92 1.05 -8.91 2.29
CA ILE A 92 0.32 -7.93 1.49
C ILE A 92 -0.27 -8.67 0.29
N MET A 93 -1.59 -8.64 0.16
CA MET A 93 -2.27 -8.99 -1.08
C MET A 93 -2.52 -7.72 -1.87
N ALA A 94 -2.14 -7.72 -3.14
CA ALA A 94 -2.41 -6.63 -4.05
C ALA A 94 -3.02 -7.18 -5.35
N LYS A 95 -4.03 -6.46 -5.85
CA LYS A 95 -4.65 -6.74 -7.14
C LYS A 95 -4.81 -5.46 -7.93
N VAL A 96 -4.35 -5.43 -9.17
CA VAL A 96 -4.69 -4.36 -10.09
C VAL A 96 -6.12 -4.59 -10.59
N VAL A 97 -6.98 -3.58 -10.45
CA VAL A 97 -8.38 -3.61 -10.84
C VAL A 97 -8.74 -2.37 -11.65
N PRO A 98 -9.71 -2.45 -12.58
CA PRO A 98 -10.20 -1.28 -13.29
C PRO A 98 -11.11 -0.46 -12.39
N ILE A 99 -11.16 0.86 -12.61
CA ILE A 99 -12.28 1.68 -12.13
C ILE A 99 -13.50 1.39 -13.00
N THR A 100 -14.60 0.96 -12.39
CA THR A 100 -15.83 0.64 -13.12
C THR A 100 -16.75 1.85 -13.28
N GLU A 101 -17.72 1.76 -14.19
CA GLU A 101 -18.79 2.77 -14.31
C GLU A 101 -19.62 2.89 -13.03
N GLU A 102 -19.79 1.79 -12.29
CA GLU A 102 -20.51 1.78 -11.02
C GLU A 102 -19.73 2.52 -9.93
N ASP A 103 -18.41 2.31 -9.84
CA ASP A 103 -17.55 3.11 -8.95
C ASP A 103 -17.64 4.59 -9.33
N SER A 104 -17.64 4.88 -10.64
CA SER A 104 -17.84 6.23 -11.17
C SER A 104 -19.18 6.83 -10.80
N ARG A 105 -20.26 6.04 -10.77
CA ARG A 105 -21.60 6.49 -10.38
C ARG A 105 -21.71 6.74 -8.88
N ILE A 106 -21.27 5.80 -8.05
CA ILE A 106 -21.35 5.89 -6.58
C ILE A 106 -20.54 7.09 -6.07
N HIS A 107 -19.40 7.36 -6.70
CA HIS A 107 -18.45 8.37 -6.25
C HIS A 107 -18.39 9.62 -7.15
N ASN A 108 -19.28 9.71 -8.14
CA ASN A 108 -19.39 10.80 -9.11
C ASN A 108 -18.08 11.12 -9.84
N PHE A 109 -17.37 10.08 -10.31
CA PHE A 109 -16.03 10.22 -10.89
C PHE A 109 -16.00 10.90 -12.25
N GLY A 110 -17.09 10.88 -13.01
CA GLY A 110 -17.11 11.42 -14.37
C GLY A 110 -16.13 10.70 -15.32
N VAL A 111 -15.79 9.44 -15.00
CA VAL A 111 -14.99 8.54 -15.83
C VAL A 111 -15.76 8.32 -17.13
N THR A 112 -15.14 8.69 -18.25
CA THR A 112 -15.61 8.36 -19.59
C THR A 112 -14.99 7.05 -20.05
N LYS A 113 -15.49 6.42 -21.12
CA LYS A 113 -14.90 5.17 -21.65
C LYS A 113 -13.41 5.26 -21.97
N ASP A 114 -12.91 6.47 -22.19
CA ASP A 114 -11.50 6.75 -22.50
C ASP A 114 -10.65 7.07 -21.24
N ASP A 115 -11.26 7.06 -20.04
CA ASP A 115 -10.57 7.31 -18.77
C ASP A 115 -10.17 6.00 -18.10
N SER A 116 -9.05 5.49 -18.60
CA SER A 116 -8.59 4.14 -18.41
C SER A 116 -7.75 4.01 -17.16
N LEU A 117 -8.44 4.05 -16.03
CA LEU A 117 -7.84 4.11 -14.72
C LEU A 117 -7.83 2.71 -14.11
N ALA A 118 -6.63 2.15 -13.93
CA ALA A 118 -6.41 0.98 -13.10
C ALA A 118 -5.84 1.44 -11.76
N HIS A 119 -6.18 0.75 -10.68
CA HIS A 119 -5.62 0.99 -9.36
C HIS A 119 -5.35 -0.32 -8.62
N LEU A 120 -4.64 -0.20 -7.51
CA LEU A 120 -4.41 -1.31 -6.59
C LEU A 120 -5.57 -1.40 -5.61
N ASP A 121 -6.18 -2.57 -5.55
CA ASP A 121 -6.93 -3.07 -4.40
C ASP A 121 -5.95 -3.83 -3.51
N ILE A 122 -5.91 -3.50 -2.21
CA ILE A 122 -4.87 -3.98 -1.30
C ILE A 122 -5.44 -4.46 0.03
N GLY A 123 -4.90 -5.57 0.51
CA GLY A 123 -5.03 -6.02 1.88
C GLY A 123 -3.64 -6.18 2.47
N PHE A 124 -3.42 -5.75 3.70
CA PHE A 124 -2.14 -5.91 4.39
C PHE A 124 -2.36 -6.45 5.80
N LYS A 125 -1.39 -7.23 6.26
CA LYS A 125 -1.26 -7.67 7.64
C LYS A 125 0.20 -7.45 8.06
N PHE A 126 0.38 -6.76 9.17
CA PHE A 126 1.69 -6.59 9.79
C PHE A 126 1.76 -7.48 11.04
N ASN A 127 2.87 -8.20 11.23
CA ASN A 127 3.01 -9.19 12.29
C ASN A 127 3.95 -8.75 13.42
N ASN A 128 4.84 -7.80 13.17
CA ASN A 128 5.88 -7.38 14.12
C ASN A 128 5.99 -5.85 14.20
N LEU A 129 4.88 -5.20 14.58
CA LEU A 129 4.85 -3.75 14.78
C LEU A 129 5.20 -3.41 16.24
N THR A 130 5.96 -2.35 16.44
CA THR A 130 6.21 -1.77 17.77
C THR A 130 4.99 -0.97 18.25
N ASP A 131 4.89 -0.71 19.55
CA ASP A 131 3.81 0.12 20.12
C ASP A 131 3.83 1.59 19.64
N ASP A 132 4.96 2.10 19.17
CA ASP A 132 5.05 3.44 18.53
C ASP A 132 4.63 3.43 17.04
N VAL A 133 4.00 2.35 16.54
CA VAL A 133 3.53 2.31 15.16
C VAL A 133 2.56 3.47 14.89
N HIS A 134 2.78 4.15 13.78
CA HIS A 134 1.94 5.26 13.33
C HIS A 134 1.64 5.09 11.83
N GLY A 135 0.71 5.87 11.33
CA GLY A 135 0.25 5.84 9.95
C GLY A 135 -1.27 5.91 9.97
N VAL A 136 -1.89 6.14 8.80
CA VAL A 136 -3.36 6.12 8.69
C VAL A 136 -3.89 4.79 9.24
N LEU A 137 -3.33 3.69 8.74
CA LEU A 137 -3.71 2.33 9.11
C LEU A 137 -2.76 1.77 10.17
N GLY A 138 -1.48 2.16 10.18
CA GLY A 138 -0.53 1.72 11.21
C GLY A 138 -0.99 2.01 12.63
N GLN A 139 -1.56 3.19 12.89
CA GLN A 139 -2.05 3.54 14.23
C GLN A 139 -3.20 2.65 14.72
N THR A 140 -3.93 1.98 13.82
CA THR A 140 -5.05 1.08 14.22
C THR A 140 -4.56 -0.24 14.81
N TYR A 141 -3.26 -0.55 14.69
CA TYR A 141 -2.63 -1.71 15.32
C TYR A 141 -2.17 -1.44 16.76
N ARG A 142 -2.20 -0.17 17.21
CA ARG A 142 -1.84 0.14 18.59
C ARG A 142 -2.91 -0.36 19.56
N SER A 143 -2.47 -0.89 20.69
CA SER A 143 -3.36 -1.37 21.76
C SER A 143 -4.22 -0.26 22.37
N ASP A 144 -3.73 0.98 22.35
CA ASP A 144 -4.42 2.17 22.85
C ASP A 144 -5.21 2.95 21.77
N TYR A 145 -5.35 2.38 20.56
CA TYR A 145 -6.10 3.02 19.50
C TYR A 145 -7.60 3.07 19.80
N ILE A 146 -8.14 4.28 19.82
CA ILE A 146 -9.58 4.52 19.95
C ILE A 146 -10.12 4.98 18.60
N ASN A 147 -11.03 4.19 18.03
CA ASN A 147 -11.71 4.55 16.79
C ASN A 147 -12.65 5.75 17.04
N LYS A 148 -12.32 6.90 16.44
CA LYS A 148 -13.13 8.13 16.50
C LYS A 148 -13.98 8.34 15.24
N LEU A 149 -13.96 7.39 14.30
CA LEU A 149 -14.71 7.48 13.06
C LEU A 149 -16.17 7.05 13.29
N SER A 150 -17.08 7.75 12.62
CA SER A 150 -18.49 7.34 12.57
C SER A 150 -18.60 6.06 11.74
N VAL A 151 -18.90 4.95 12.41
CA VAL A 151 -19.14 3.63 11.78
C VAL A 151 -20.41 3.60 10.91
N SER A 152 -21.30 4.59 11.02
CA SER A 152 -22.48 4.74 10.18
C SER A 152 -22.24 5.56 8.91
N ALA A 153 -21.06 6.17 8.74
CA ALA A 153 -20.74 6.92 7.55
C ALA A 153 -20.31 5.97 6.42
N ASN A 154 -20.84 6.17 5.21
CA ASN A 154 -20.47 5.37 4.03
C ASN A 154 -18.97 5.50 3.67
N MET A 155 -18.35 6.63 4.01
CA MET A 155 -16.91 6.88 3.81
C MET A 155 -16.35 7.73 4.96
N PRO A 156 -15.94 7.11 6.08
CA PRO A 156 -15.36 7.85 7.19
C PRO A 156 -13.97 8.37 6.83
N VAL A 157 -13.73 9.67 7.08
CA VAL A 157 -12.45 10.32 6.81
C VAL A 157 -11.71 10.57 8.11
N MET A 158 -10.50 10.03 8.22
CA MET A 158 -9.65 10.17 9.41
C MET A 158 -9.02 11.56 9.57
N GLY A 159 -8.83 12.27 8.47
CA GLY A 159 -8.26 13.62 8.46
C GLY A 159 -6.75 13.68 8.77
N GLY A 160 -6.20 14.90 8.75
CA GLY A 160 -4.78 15.15 9.00
C GLY A 160 -3.85 14.71 7.87
N ALA A 161 -4.32 14.75 6.61
CA ALA A 161 -3.55 14.39 5.41
C ALA A 161 -2.14 15.01 5.37
N ALA A 162 -2.01 16.27 5.80
CA ALA A 162 -0.73 16.99 5.86
C ALA A 162 0.34 16.34 6.78
N ARG A 163 -0.03 15.37 7.63
CA ARG A 163 0.91 14.59 8.44
C ARG A 163 1.54 13.43 7.68
N TYR A 164 0.89 12.98 6.61
CA TYR A 164 1.25 11.80 5.82
C TYR A 164 1.86 12.15 4.46
N VAL A 165 1.97 13.44 4.13
CA VAL A 165 2.65 13.89 2.91
C VAL A 165 4.15 13.57 3.03
N SER A 166 4.68 12.96 1.99
CA SER A 166 6.07 12.53 1.84
C SER A 166 6.63 13.15 0.54
N SER A 167 7.94 13.41 0.48
CA SER A 167 8.56 13.99 -0.73
C SER A 167 8.66 13.01 -1.91
N ASP A 168 8.72 11.71 -1.61
CA ASP A 168 8.82 10.62 -2.58
C ASP A 168 8.13 9.36 -2.05
N ILE A 169 7.84 8.40 -2.94
CA ILE A 169 7.21 7.11 -2.60
C ILE A 169 8.03 6.28 -1.61
N PHE A 170 9.36 6.46 -1.59
CA PHE A 170 10.26 5.81 -0.63
C PHE A 170 10.79 6.78 0.44
N ALA A 171 10.43 8.05 0.43
CA ALA A 171 10.87 8.97 1.46
C ALA A 171 10.26 8.63 2.82
N THR A 172 11.03 8.89 3.88
CA THR A 172 10.65 8.64 5.29
C THR A 172 10.57 9.95 6.05
N ASP A 173 10.14 11.01 5.37
CA ASP A 173 10.20 12.40 5.85
C ASP A 173 8.82 12.98 6.21
N CYS A 174 7.76 12.17 6.17
CA CYS A 174 6.46 12.61 6.65
C CYS A 174 6.48 12.89 8.17
N LYS A 175 5.61 13.80 8.63
CA LYS A 175 5.63 14.32 10.02
C LYS A 175 5.53 13.24 11.08
N VAL A 176 4.92 12.10 10.74
CA VAL A 176 4.68 10.99 11.67
C VAL A 176 5.57 9.77 11.39
N ALA A 177 6.51 9.85 10.45
CA ALA A 177 7.40 8.75 10.12
C ALA A 177 8.16 8.25 11.37
N ARG A 178 8.17 6.92 11.53
CA ARG A 178 8.90 6.21 12.59
C ARG A 178 10.05 5.35 12.06
N PHE A 179 10.13 5.19 10.74
CA PHE A 179 11.18 4.43 10.08
C PHE A 179 12.55 5.05 10.36
N GLY A 180 13.55 4.21 10.70
CA GLY A 180 14.92 4.66 10.98
C GLY A 180 15.11 5.42 12.29
N ARG A 181 14.06 5.63 13.10
CA ARG A 181 14.22 6.11 14.48
C ARG A 181 14.70 4.96 15.35
N ASN A 182 16.02 4.75 15.39
CA ASN A 182 16.64 4.01 16.49
C ASN A 182 16.46 4.83 17.78
N VAL A 183 15.31 4.72 18.42
CA VAL A 183 15.22 5.06 19.83
C VAL A 183 15.90 3.92 20.55
N GLY A 184 17.21 4.09 20.79
CA GLY A 184 17.95 3.19 21.67
C GLY A 184 17.16 3.05 22.95
N ILE A 185 16.66 1.84 23.22
CA ILE A 185 16.06 1.48 24.49
C ILE A 185 17.20 1.62 25.49
N SER A 186 17.29 2.77 26.16
CA SER A 186 18.09 2.88 27.38
C SER A 186 17.40 2.03 28.40
N MET A 187 17.84 0.78 28.53
CA MET A 187 17.49 -0.05 29.67
C MET A 187 18.01 0.67 30.91
N VAL A 188 17.09 1.28 31.66
CA VAL A 188 17.37 1.80 32.99
C VAL A 188 17.59 0.57 33.87
N THR A 189 18.85 0.14 34.00
CA THR A 189 19.21 -0.81 35.06
C THR A 189 19.16 -0.07 36.39
N ALA A 190 17.99 -0.09 37.02
CA ALA A 190 17.91 0.13 38.45
C ALA A 190 18.47 -1.13 39.13
N GLN A 191 19.75 -1.09 39.52
CA GLN A 191 20.25 -2.00 40.56
C GLN A 191 19.60 -1.59 41.88
N ALA A 192 18.82 -2.49 42.46
CA ALA A 192 18.49 -2.44 43.87
C ALA A 192 19.66 -3.07 44.64
N ASN A 193 20.30 -2.28 45.50
CA ASN A 193 21.05 -2.77 46.65
C ASN A 193 20.11 -2.92 47.83
#